data_AF-A0A175W479-F1
#
_entry.id   AF-A0A175W479-F1
#
_cell.length_a   1.000
_cell.length_b   1.000
_cell.length_c   1.000
_cell.angle_alpha   90.00
_cell.angle_beta   90.00
_cell.angle_gamma   90.00
#
_symmetry.space_group_name_H-M   'P 1'
#
loop_
_entity.id
_entity.type
_entity.pdbx_description
1 polymer ?
#
loop_
_entity_poly.entity_id
_entity_poly.type
_entity_poly.pdbx_seq_one_letter_code
_entity_poly.pdbx_strand_id
1 'polypeptide(L)'
;MFISKFVMAASGLATLAQAHMKMRFPPPYTSPAIKSSPLDPSGSNFPCQAGKDTQYSGEPTLMEKGSTQSLTFTGSAVHGGGSCQISITYDDPPTKKSTWKVIHSIQGGCPARGVEDNAGDDPEALAKDEYPFSIDENLPAGKATLAMSWLNKKGNREFYMNCAPVNLTGSEGSMEALNDLPDMLVANLPGINDCTTEEKVDIEYPNPGSSVETNPGANLGPPQGNCGGGSGGGKSAGGKSAGGESAGGEPGDGAAISAPAIRGRRVPLRD
;
A
#
# COMPACT_ATOMS: atom_id res chain seq x y z
N MET A 1 62.07 36.88 -16.95
CA MET A 1 61.10 35.77 -17.12
C MET A 1 60.64 35.36 -15.72
N PHE A 2 59.50 35.88 -15.25
CA PHE A 2 58.90 35.49 -13.97
C PHE A 2 57.46 35.09 -14.27
N ILE A 3 57.17 33.79 -14.28
CA ILE A 3 55.83 33.25 -14.51
C ILE A 3 55.21 32.98 -13.14
N SER A 4 54.28 33.85 -12.76
CA SER A 4 53.43 33.69 -11.57
C SER A 4 52.45 32.54 -11.80
N LYS A 5 52.47 31.53 -10.93
CA LYS A 5 51.49 30.44 -10.94
C LYS A 5 50.22 30.90 -10.21
N PHE A 6 49.21 31.30 -10.97
CA PHE A 6 47.84 31.39 -10.47
C PHE A 6 47.35 29.97 -10.11
N VAL A 7 47.14 29.70 -8.84
CA VAL A 7 46.38 28.53 -8.37
C VAL A 7 44.90 28.90 -8.49
N MET A 8 44.20 28.36 -9.50
CA MET A 8 42.74 28.38 -9.52
C MET A 8 42.23 27.34 -8.53
N ALA A 9 41.67 27.80 -7.41
CA ALA A 9 40.84 26.98 -6.54
C ALA A 9 39.45 26.82 -7.19
N ALA A 10 39.20 25.67 -7.81
CA ALA A 10 37.87 25.30 -8.27
C ALA A 10 37.05 24.81 -7.07
N SER A 11 36.20 25.67 -6.51
CA SER A 11 35.18 25.27 -5.54
C SER A 11 34.10 24.46 -6.25
N GLY A 12 34.13 23.13 -6.11
CA GLY A 12 33.06 22.26 -6.58
C GLY A 12 31.78 22.54 -5.83
N LEU A 13 30.74 23.01 -6.54
CA LEU A 13 29.38 23.01 -6.01
C LEU A 13 28.92 21.54 -5.91
N ALA A 14 28.87 21.00 -4.71
CA ALA A 14 28.14 19.76 -4.44
C ALA A 14 26.65 20.07 -4.59
N THR A 15 26.07 19.73 -5.74
CA THR A 15 24.62 19.65 -5.88
C THR A 15 24.15 18.55 -4.94
N LEU A 16 23.37 18.91 -3.92
CA LEU A 16 22.64 17.95 -3.07
C LEU A 16 21.64 17.22 -3.96
N ALA A 17 22.08 16.15 -4.62
CA ALA A 17 21.23 15.35 -5.48
C ALA A 17 20.17 14.70 -4.62
N GLN A 18 18.91 15.00 -4.93
CA GLN A 18 17.72 14.47 -4.27
C GLN A 18 17.48 13.03 -4.76
N ALA A 19 18.41 12.13 -4.43
CA ALA A 19 18.55 10.80 -5.04
C ALA A 19 17.53 9.75 -4.59
N HIS A 20 16.78 9.99 -3.51
CA HIS A 20 15.80 9.05 -2.95
C HIS A 20 14.65 8.72 -3.92
N MET A 21 13.85 7.74 -3.54
CA MET A 21 12.72 7.25 -4.33
C MET A 21 11.47 8.11 -4.12
N LYS A 22 10.68 8.28 -5.19
CA LYS A 22 9.38 8.93 -5.17
C LYS A 22 8.37 8.13 -5.99
N MET A 23 7.12 8.11 -5.56
CA MET A 23 6.02 7.46 -6.29
C MET A 23 5.85 8.11 -7.66
N ARG A 24 5.77 7.30 -8.71
CA ARG A 24 5.50 7.70 -10.09
C ARG A 24 4.06 7.41 -10.50
N PHE A 25 3.59 6.19 -10.21
CA PHE A 25 2.23 5.77 -10.51
C PHE A 25 1.60 5.13 -9.26
N PRO A 26 0.37 5.50 -8.87
CA PRO A 26 -0.46 6.55 -9.50
C PRO A 26 0.22 7.94 -9.44
N PRO A 27 -0.04 8.82 -10.44
CA PRO A 27 0.47 10.18 -10.42
C PRO A 27 0.17 10.87 -9.09
N PRO A 28 1.20 11.34 -8.37
CA PRO A 28 1.02 12.03 -7.10
C PRO A 28 0.25 13.35 -7.27
N TYR A 29 -0.17 13.94 -6.14
CA TYR A 29 -0.61 15.33 -6.12
C TYR A 29 0.46 16.26 -6.74
N THR A 30 0.01 17.25 -7.50
CA THR A 30 0.83 18.34 -8.05
C THR A 30 0.99 19.50 -7.07
N SER A 31 0.06 19.65 -6.13
CA SER A 31 0.18 20.48 -4.93
C SER A 31 -0.28 19.66 -3.72
N PRO A 32 0.52 19.53 -2.65
CA PRO A 32 1.94 19.87 -2.63
C PRO A 32 2.70 18.99 -3.64
N ALA A 33 3.68 19.56 -4.34
CA ALA A 33 4.55 18.76 -5.19
C ALA A 33 5.37 17.81 -4.31
N ILE A 34 5.34 16.52 -4.62
CA ILE A 34 6.07 15.53 -3.84
C ILE A 34 7.58 15.69 -3.98
N LYS A 35 8.29 15.32 -2.93
CA LYS A 35 9.76 15.26 -2.87
C LYS A 35 10.19 13.82 -2.69
N SER A 36 11.43 13.50 -3.02
CA SER A 36 11.98 12.19 -2.69
C SER A 36 12.49 12.09 -1.25
N SER A 37 12.63 13.20 -0.53
CA SER A 37 13.02 13.19 0.89
C SER A 37 11.95 12.52 1.77
N PRO A 38 12.35 11.88 2.89
CA PRO A 38 11.40 11.35 3.87
C PRO A 38 10.60 12.48 4.53
N LEU A 39 9.58 12.09 5.28
CA LEU A 39 8.89 13.01 6.19
C LEU A 39 9.84 13.51 7.29
N ASP A 40 9.57 14.71 7.78
CA ASP A 40 10.32 15.31 8.87
C ASP A 40 10.06 14.55 10.17
N PRO A 41 11.08 14.14 10.96
CA PRO A 41 10.90 13.39 12.19
C PRO A 41 9.97 14.05 13.22
N SER A 42 9.80 15.38 13.20
CA SER A 42 8.83 16.09 14.03
C SER A 42 7.36 15.83 13.63
N GLY A 43 7.12 15.16 12.51
CA GLY A 43 5.80 14.96 11.91
C GLY A 43 5.19 16.26 11.37
N SER A 44 5.96 17.36 11.26
CA SER A 44 5.44 18.67 10.83
C SER A 44 4.82 18.67 9.44
N ASN A 45 5.30 17.78 8.55
CA ASN A 45 4.82 17.59 7.18
C ASN A 45 4.05 16.27 6.96
N PHE A 46 3.60 15.61 8.03
CA PHE A 46 2.68 14.48 7.94
C PHE A 46 1.22 14.97 7.88
N PRO A 47 0.35 14.35 7.07
CA PRO A 47 0.63 13.34 6.04
C PRO A 47 1.05 13.96 4.70
N CYS A 48 1.40 13.13 3.71
CA CYS A 48 1.54 13.53 2.29
C CYS A 48 2.57 14.62 1.99
N GLN A 49 3.60 14.78 2.83
CA GLN A 49 4.60 15.87 2.74
C GLN A 49 3.97 17.27 2.82
N ALA A 50 2.75 17.36 3.36
CA ALA A 50 1.96 18.58 3.48
C ALA A 50 2.09 19.16 4.89
N GLY A 51 2.31 20.47 4.95
CA GLY A 51 2.20 21.23 6.21
C GLY A 51 0.75 21.60 6.52
N LYS A 52 0.58 22.33 7.61
CA LYS A 52 -0.70 22.96 7.95
C LYS A 52 -1.18 23.86 6.78
N ASP A 53 -2.49 23.87 6.54
CA ASP A 53 -3.16 24.75 5.56
C ASP A 53 -2.75 24.49 4.08
N THR A 54 -2.19 23.33 3.78
CA THR A 54 -1.81 22.94 2.40
C THR A 54 -3.04 22.68 1.54
N GLN A 55 -3.06 23.23 0.33
CA GLN A 55 -4.06 22.91 -0.69
C GLN A 55 -3.60 21.73 -1.54
N TYR A 56 -4.48 20.74 -1.68
CA TYR A 56 -4.24 19.57 -2.49
C TYR A 56 -4.78 19.77 -3.91
N SER A 57 -3.96 19.52 -4.93
CA SER A 57 -4.35 19.58 -6.35
C SER A 57 -3.69 18.48 -7.15
N GLY A 58 -4.38 17.98 -8.16
CA GLY A 58 -3.90 16.95 -9.07
C GLY A 58 -5.09 16.30 -9.76
N GLU A 59 -4.87 15.75 -10.95
CA GLU A 59 -5.92 15.02 -11.68
C GLU A 59 -6.10 13.64 -11.07
N PRO A 60 -7.30 13.27 -10.58
CA PRO A 60 -7.51 11.96 -9.98
C PRO A 60 -7.29 10.83 -10.97
N THR A 61 -6.54 9.81 -10.56
CA THR A 61 -6.45 8.56 -11.34
C THR A 61 -7.73 7.76 -11.17
N LEU A 62 -8.42 7.43 -12.26
CA LEU A 62 -9.56 6.53 -12.22
C LEU A 62 -9.06 5.11 -11.96
N MET A 63 -9.60 4.46 -10.92
CA MET A 63 -9.27 3.08 -10.57
C MET A 63 -10.56 2.29 -10.45
N GLU A 64 -10.75 1.27 -11.28
CA GLU A 64 -11.93 0.40 -11.20
C GLU A 64 -11.82 -0.53 -10.00
N LYS A 65 -12.86 -0.58 -9.16
CA LYS A 65 -12.90 -1.55 -8.07
C LYS A 65 -12.96 -2.98 -8.63
N GLY A 66 -12.28 -3.91 -7.99
CA GLY A 66 -12.07 -5.28 -8.48
C GLY A 66 -10.92 -5.41 -9.50
N SER A 67 -10.34 -4.30 -9.97
CA SER A 67 -9.21 -4.34 -10.90
C SER A 67 -7.85 -4.36 -10.19
N THR A 68 -6.83 -4.86 -10.89
CA THR A 68 -5.43 -4.74 -10.49
C THR A 68 -4.85 -3.42 -11.00
N GLN A 69 -4.27 -2.65 -10.09
CA GLN A 69 -3.51 -1.44 -10.31
C GLN A 69 -2.01 -1.73 -10.11
N SER A 70 -1.14 -0.79 -10.50
CA SER A 70 0.30 -0.90 -10.31
C SER A 70 0.80 0.23 -9.41
N LEU A 71 1.81 -0.01 -8.60
CA LEU A 71 2.60 1.00 -7.91
C LEU A 71 4.00 1.01 -8.54
N THR A 72 4.47 2.19 -8.95
CA THR A 72 5.79 2.37 -9.57
C THR A 72 6.52 3.57 -9.01
N PHE A 73 7.84 3.59 -9.16
CA PHE A 73 8.72 4.60 -8.57
C PHE A 73 9.69 5.20 -9.58
N THR A 74 10.21 6.37 -9.22
CA THR A 74 11.39 6.98 -9.83
C THR A 74 12.39 7.37 -8.76
N GLY A 75 13.68 7.35 -9.08
CA GLY A 75 14.76 7.65 -8.15
C GLY A 75 15.89 6.64 -8.25
N SER A 76 16.92 6.84 -7.43
CA SER A 76 18.12 6.00 -7.44
C SER A 76 18.49 5.41 -6.08
N ALA A 77 18.18 6.08 -4.97
CA ALA A 77 18.53 5.61 -3.64
C ALA A 77 17.42 4.75 -3.02
N VAL A 78 17.49 3.44 -3.26
CA VAL A 78 16.50 2.44 -2.79
C VAL A 78 16.80 1.90 -1.41
N HIS A 79 17.94 2.23 -0.79
CA HIS A 79 18.30 1.84 0.58
C HIS A 79 18.21 0.33 0.87
N GLY A 80 18.61 -0.51 -0.09
CA GLY A 80 18.49 -1.96 0.02
C GLY A 80 17.04 -2.48 0.03
N GLY A 81 16.09 -1.64 -0.38
CA GLY A 81 14.65 -1.88 -0.27
C GLY A 81 14.10 -1.49 1.09
N GLY A 82 13.37 -2.40 1.70
CA GLY A 82 12.50 -2.16 2.84
C GLY A 82 11.08 -2.62 2.56
N SER A 83 10.14 -2.10 3.34
CA SER A 83 8.73 -2.49 3.25
C SER A 83 7.86 -1.27 2.93
N CYS A 84 6.80 -1.49 2.15
CA CYS A 84 5.84 -0.46 1.80
C CYS A 84 4.41 -0.84 2.19
N GLN A 85 3.56 0.15 2.44
CA GLN A 85 2.10 -0.03 2.42
C GLN A 85 1.47 0.89 1.39
N ILE A 86 0.40 0.39 0.80
CA ILE A 86 -0.55 1.17 0.03
C ILE A 86 -1.78 1.33 0.91
N SER A 87 -2.13 2.57 1.21
CA SER A 87 -3.25 2.90 2.10
C SER A 87 -4.17 3.93 1.46
N ILE A 88 -5.42 3.96 1.89
CA ILE A 88 -6.44 4.86 1.36
C ILE A 88 -7.14 5.64 2.48
N THR A 89 -7.54 6.87 2.19
CA THR A 89 -8.45 7.66 3.02
C THR A 89 -9.41 8.43 2.13
N TYR A 90 -10.64 8.66 2.62
CA TYR A 90 -11.65 9.47 1.94
C TYR A 90 -11.71 10.91 2.48
N ASP A 91 -10.83 11.26 3.42
CA ASP A 91 -10.68 12.63 3.89
C ASP A 91 -10.13 13.52 2.77
N ASP A 92 -10.85 14.59 2.46
CA ASP A 92 -10.50 15.58 1.44
C ASP A 92 -10.59 17.01 2.02
N PRO A 93 -9.46 17.67 2.32
CA PRO A 93 -8.09 17.17 2.21
C PRO A 93 -7.69 16.24 3.37
N PRO A 94 -6.70 15.35 3.20
CA PRO A 94 -6.15 14.57 4.30
C PRO A 94 -5.40 15.47 5.29
N THR A 95 -5.52 15.14 6.57
CA THR A 95 -4.93 15.86 7.71
C THR A 95 -4.17 14.92 8.64
N LYS A 96 -3.51 15.47 9.67
CA LYS A 96 -2.89 14.67 10.75
C LYS A 96 -3.88 13.78 11.51
N LYS A 97 -5.19 14.06 11.41
CA LYS A 97 -6.25 13.28 12.07
C LYS A 97 -6.86 12.22 11.16
N SER A 98 -6.47 12.21 9.88
CA SER A 98 -7.01 11.26 8.91
C SER A 98 -6.58 9.85 9.24
N THR A 99 -7.54 8.93 9.22
CA THR A 99 -7.27 7.50 9.30
C THR A 99 -6.96 6.98 7.90
N TRP A 100 -5.85 6.24 7.80
CA TRP A 100 -5.39 5.62 6.57
C TRP A 100 -5.57 4.12 6.68
N LYS A 101 -6.26 3.52 5.72
CA LYS A 101 -6.65 2.12 5.72
C LYS A 101 -5.81 1.34 4.71
N VAL A 102 -5.12 0.30 5.16
CA VAL A 102 -4.19 -0.48 4.34
C VAL A 102 -4.98 -1.34 3.35
N ILE A 103 -4.72 -1.15 2.07
CA ILE A 103 -5.27 -1.98 0.99
C ILE A 103 -4.26 -3.00 0.46
N HIS A 104 -2.96 -2.77 0.66
CA HIS A 104 -1.91 -3.71 0.28
C HIS A 104 -0.63 -3.47 1.07
N SER A 105 0.03 -4.54 1.50
CA SER A 105 1.35 -4.49 2.17
C SER A 105 2.41 -5.24 1.36
N ILE A 106 3.58 -4.64 1.20
CA ILE A 106 4.75 -5.23 0.52
C ILE A 106 5.86 -5.37 1.56
N GLN A 107 6.18 -6.59 1.96
CA GLN A 107 7.18 -6.89 2.99
C GLN A 107 8.51 -7.27 2.34
N GLY A 108 9.49 -6.39 2.48
CA GLY A 108 10.80 -6.51 1.84
C GLY A 108 10.79 -6.18 0.36
N GLY A 109 11.96 -5.79 -0.16
CA GLY A 109 12.17 -5.55 -1.58
C GLY A 109 11.37 -4.39 -2.17
N CYS A 110 10.82 -3.47 -1.37
CA CYS A 110 10.18 -2.25 -1.87
C CYS A 110 11.07 -1.03 -1.53
N PRO A 111 11.36 -0.11 -2.48
CA PRO A 111 10.82 0.01 -3.84
C PRO A 111 11.63 -0.70 -4.93
N ALA A 112 12.65 -1.49 -4.58
CA ALA A 112 13.36 -2.34 -5.55
C ALA A 112 13.68 -3.71 -4.95
N ARG A 113 13.34 -4.78 -5.69
CA ARG A 113 13.55 -6.17 -5.30
C ARG A 113 14.98 -6.59 -5.66
N GLY A 114 15.66 -7.26 -4.74
CA GLY A 114 17.00 -7.82 -4.98
C GLY A 114 18.10 -6.79 -5.25
N VAL A 115 17.90 -5.53 -4.86
CA VAL A 115 18.94 -4.49 -4.90
C VAL A 115 19.49 -4.29 -3.49
N GLU A 116 20.78 -4.52 -3.29
CA GLU A 116 21.40 -4.43 -1.96
C GLU A 116 21.67 -2.99 -1.53
N ASP A 117 22.09 -2.11 -2.44
CA ASP A 117 22.44 -0.72 -2.12
C ASP A 117 21.48 0.24 -2.82
N ASN A 118 21.97 1.04 -3.77
CA ASN A 118 21.21 1.99 -4.56
C ASN A 118 21.22 1.59 -6.04
N ALA A 119 20.16 1.91 -6.77
CA ALA A 119 19.92 1.52 -8.16
C ALA A 119 20.63 2.41 -9.21
N GLY A 120 21.63 3.19 -8.79
CA GLY A 120 22.38 4.14 -9.63
C GLY A 120 22.52 5.50 -8.96
N ASP A 121 22.71 6.53 -9.77
CA ASP A 121 22.88 7.94 -9.36
C ASP A 121 21.91 8.92 -10.06
N ASP A 122 21.05 8.45 -10.96
CA ASP A 122 20.03 9.26 -11.64
C ASP A 122 18.73 9.38 -10.80
N PRO A 123 18.39 10.58 -10.27
CA PRO A 123 17.19 10.79 -9.46
C PRO A 123 15.87 10.68 -10.24
N GLU A 124 15.92 10.63 -11.58
CA GLU A 124 14.73 10.47 -12.43
C GLU A 124 14.68 9.08 -13.11
N ALA A 125 15.60 8.18 -12.76
CA ALA A 125 15.60 6.81 -13.26
C ALA A 125 14.29 6.10 -12.89
N LEU A 126 13.75 5.34 -13.85
CA LEU A 126 12.64 4.44 -13.60
C LEU A 126 13.09 3.27 -12.74
N ALA A 127 12.38 3.02 -11.64
CA ALA A 127 12.55 1.75 -10.93
C ALA A 127 12.19 0.59 -11.87
N LYS A 128 12.97 -0.48 -11.83
CA LYS A 128 12.75 -1.67 -12.66
C LYS A 128 11.50 -2.44 -12.23
N ASP A 129 11.20 -2.43 -10.94
CA ASP A 129 10.09 -3.19 -10.36
C ASP A 129 8.79 -2.41 -10.39
N GLU A 130 7.73 -3.15 -10.70
CA GLU A 130 6.34 -2.74 -10.48
C GLU A 130 5.74 -3.60 -9.37
N TYR A 131 4.80 -3.01 -8.62
CA TYR A 131 4.12 -3.68 -7.50
C TYR A 131 2.62 -3.68 -7.76
N PRO A 132 2.05 -4.81 -8.24
CA PRO A 132 0.62 -4.89 -8.49
C PRO A 132 -0.16 -4.92 -7.17
N PHE A 133 -1.28 -4.23 -7.12
CA PHE A 133 -2.22 -4.28 -5.99
C PHE A 133 -3.66 -4.24 -6.51
N SER A 134 -4.59 -4.87 -5.80
CA SER A 134 -6.00 -4.88 -6.21
C SER A 134 -6.82 -3.88 -5.40
N ILE A 135 -7.79 -3.23 -6.04
CA ILE A 135 -8.80 -2.43 -5.36
C ILE A 135 -9.95 -3.36 -4.99
N ASP A 136 -10.28 -3.48 -3.70
CA ASP A 136 -11.40 -4.34 -3.26
C ASP A 136 -12.74 -3.81 -3.82
N GLU A 137 -13.58 -4.72 -4.31
CA GLU A 137 -14.90 -4.40 -4.85
C GLU A 137 -15.88 -3.80 -3.82
N ASN A 138 -15.62 -4.00 -2.54
CA ASN A 138 -16.47 -3.55 -1.43
C ASN A 138 -16.09 -2.17 -0.90
N LEU A 139 -14.95 -1.59 -1.31
CA LEU A 139 -14.59 -0.22 -0.93
C LEU A 139 -15.62 0.79 -1.47
N PRO A 140 -15.86 1.92 -0.77
CA PRO A 140 -16.71 2.98 -1.29
C PRO A 140 -16.29 3.43 -2.69
N ALA A 141 -17.24 3.87 -3.51
CA ALA A 141 -16.88 4.52 -4.77
C ALA A 141 -16.59 6.02 -4.53
N GLY A 142 -15.88 6.66 -5.45
CA GLY A 142 -15.66 8.10 -5.44
C GLY A 142 -14.23 8.54 -5.14
N LYS A 143 -14.08 9.86 -4.89
CA LYS A 143 -12.79 10.51 -4.68
C LYS A 143 -12.16 10.05 -3.37
N ALA A 144 -10.89 9.70 -3.42
CA ALA A 144 -10.09 9.34 -2.27
C ALA A 144 -8.64 9.79 -2.45
N THR A 145 -7.87 9.73 -1.37
CA THR A 145 -6.42 9.84 -1.42
C THR A 145 -5.79 8.47 -1.23
N LEU A 146 -4.93 8.07 -2.15
CA LEU A 146 -4.05 6.90 -2.00
C LEU A 146 -2.69 7.37 -1.47
N ALA A 147 -2.14 6.68 -0.48
CA ALA A 147 -0.79 6.90 0.03
C ALA A 147 0.07 5.66 -0.20
N MET A 148 1.26 5.88 -0.77
CA MET A 148 2.39 4.97 -0.64
C MET A 148 3.18 5.42 0.58
N SER A 149 3.39 4.52 1.54
CA SER A 149 4.37 4.68 2.61
C SER A 149 5.52 3.69 2.44
N TRP A 150 6.75 4.10 2.78
CA TRP A 150 7.94 3.25 2.71
C TRP A 150 8.83 3.43 3.95
N LEU A 151 9.21 2.29 4.53
CA LEU A 151 10.15 2.16 5.63
C LEU A 151 11.42 1.52 5.08
N ASN A 152 12.47 2.31 4.96
CA ASN A 152 13.73 1.91 4.32
C ASN A 152 14.54 0.92 5.17
N LYS A 153 15.09 -0.09 4.51
CA LYS A 153 15.88 -1.14 5.17
C LYS A 153 17.20 -0.61 5.71
N LYS A 154 18.00 0.08 4.89
CA LYS A 154 19.34 0.58 5.25
C LYS A 154 19.34 2.10 5.44
N GLY A 155 20.29 2.63 6.22
CA GLY A 155 20.45 4.06 6.44
C GLY A 155 19.70 4.58 7.67
N ASN A 156 19.36 5.87 7.68
CA ASN A 156 18.58 6.46 8.77
C ASN A 156 17.21 5.78 8.89
N ARG A 157 16.64 5.74 10.10
CA ARG A 157 15.27 5.22 10.30
C ARG A 157 14.30 6.30 9.84
N GLU A 158 13.77 6.14 8.63
CA GLU A 158 12.99 7.18 7.96
C GLU A 158 11.59 6.67 7.59
N PHE A 159 10.67 7.60 7.32
CA PHE A 159 9.32 7.30 6.85
C PHE A 159 9.04 8.13 5.60
N TYR A 160 8.94 7.46 4.46
CA TYR A 160 8.60 8.09 3.19
C TYR A 160 7.09 8.00 2.99
N MET A 161 6.47 9.07 2.48
CA MET A 161 5.03 9.07 2.19
C MET A 161 4.74 9.96 0.99
N ASN A 162 4.24 9.38 -0.10
CA ASN A 162 3.72 10.14 -1.24
C ASN A 162 2.24 9.81 -1.44
N CYS A 163 1.44 10.84 -1.74
CA CYS A 163 0.01 10.71 -1.89
C CYS A 163 -0.43 11.06 -3.31
N ALA A 164 -1.46 10.39 -3.80
CA ALA A 164 -2.06 10.60 -5.10
C ALA A 164 -3.58 10.80 -4.97
N PRO A 165 -4.18 11.72 -5.74
CA PRO A 165 -5.62 11.75 -5.90
C PRO A 165 -6.06 10.55 -6.75
N VAL A 166 -7.05 9.81 -6.25
CA VAL A 166 -7.68 8.70 -6.97
C VAL A 166 -9.19 8.87 -6.96
N ASN A 167 -9.86 8.20 -7.90
CA ASN A 167 -11.31 8.12 -7.94
C ASN A 167 -11.68 6.66 -8.20
N LEU A 168 -12.22 5.99 -7.18
CA LEU A 168 -12.62 4.59 -7.26
C LEU A 168 -13.95 4.50 -8.02
N THR A 169 -13.98 3.71 -9.08
CA THR A 169 -15.14 3.57 -9.97
C THR A 169 -15.73 2.16 -9.88
N GLY A 170 -17.05 2.04 -10.03
CA GLY A 170 -17.79 0.78 -9.87
C GLY A 170 -19.12 1.00 -9.15
N SER A 171 -19.75 -0.07 -8.69
CA SER A 171 -20.91 0.00 -7.79
C SER A 171 -20.54 0.68 -6.47
N GLU A 172 -21.51 1.21 -5.73
CA GLU A 172 -21.24 1.73 -4.39
C GLU A 172 -20.80 0.59 -3.46
N GLY A 173 -19.79 0.86 -2.62
CA GLY A 173 -19.33 -0.06 -1.59
C GLY A 173 -19.85 0.34 -0.22
N SER A 174 -19.09 0.05 0.84
CA SER A 174 -19.49 0.40 2.19
C SER A 174 -18.35 0.98 3.03
N MET A 175 -18.67 1.92 3.91
CA MET A 175 -17.72 2.45 4.89
C MET A 175 -17.32 1.39 5.91
N GLU A 176 -18.18 0.40 6.15
CA GLU A 176 -17.89 -0.77 6.96
C GLU A 176 -16.71 -1.57 6.38
N ALA A 177 -16.71 -1.84 5.07
CA ALA A 177 -15.60 -2.52 4.41
C ALA A 177 -14.29 -1.74 4.51
N LEU A 178 -14.35 -0.40 4.40
CA LEU A 178 -13.18 0.47 4.63
C LEU A 178 -12.70 0.39 6.09
N ASN A 179 -13.62 0.39 7.05
CA ASN A 179 -13.29 0.40 8.47
C ASN A 179 -12.74 -0.93 8.98
N ASP A 180 -13.11 -2.05 8.32
CA ASP A 180 -12.59 -3.39 8.58
C ASP A 180 -11.12 -3.57 8.15
N LEU A 181 -10.60 -2.69 7.28
CA LEU A 181 -9.18 -2.66 6.94
C LEU A 181 -8.33 -2.15 8.11
N PRO A 182 -7.10 -2.64 8.27
CA PRO A 182 -6.22 -2.18 9.33
C PRO A 182 -5.72 -0.77 9.06
N ASP A 183 -5.35 -0.07 10.15
CA ASP A 183 -4.73 1.24 10.06
C ASP A 183 -3.28 1.12 9.55
N MET A 184 -2.86 2.09 8.74
CA MET A 184 -1.49 2.19 8.24
C MET A 184 -0.49 2.32 9.39
N LEU A 185 0.62 1.57 9.31
CA LEU A 185 1.72 1.72 10.24
C LEU A 185 2.38 3.08 10.02
N VAL A 186 2.50 3.87 11.09
CA VAL A 186 3.31 5.08 11.14
C VAL A 186 4.45 4.82 12.10
N ALA A 187 5.70 4.92 11.63
CA ALA A 187 6.89 4.71 12.44
C ALA A 187 7.96 5.75 12.07
N ASN A 188 9.03 5.84 12.87
CA ASN A 188 10.17 6.74 12.64
C ASN A 188 9.80 8.24 12.64
N LEU A 189 8.65 8.59 13.21
CA LEU A 189 8.17 9.96 13.35
C LEU A 189 7.97 10.27 14.85
N PRO A 190 9.06 10.54 15.61
CA PRO A 190 8.99 10.77 17.05
C PRO A 190 8.06 11.92 17.48
N GLY A 191 7.73 12.85 16.58
CA GLY A 191 6.70 13.87 16.84
C GLY A 191 5.24 13.38 16.76
N ILE A 192 5.00 12.14 16.31
CA ILE A 192 3.68 11.51 16.16
C ILE A 192 3.50 10.35 17.15
N ASN A 193 4.48 9.44 17.22
CA ASN A 193 4.45 8.28 18.11
C ASN A 193 5.88 7.83 18.47
N ASP A 194 6.00 6.79 19.31
CA ASP A 194 7.29 6.17 19.69
C ASP A 194 7.60 4.90 18.87
N CYS A 195 6.83 4.63 17.80
CA CYS A 195 7.06 3.49 16.95
C CYS A 195 8.32 3.69 16.11
N THR A 196 9.23 2.72 16.17
CA THR A 196 10.53 2.76 15.51
C THR A 196 10.80 1.47 14.75
N THR A 197 11.74 1.55 13.81
CA THR A 197 12.22 0.43 13.01
C THR A 197 13.69 0.18 13.27
N GLU A 198 14.17 -1.04 13.02
CA GLU A 198 15.57 -1.39 13.12
C GLU A 198 16.26 -1.32 11.75
N GLU A 199 17.55 -0.96 11.72
CA GLU A 199 18.33 -0.99 10.48
C GLU A 199 18.56 -2.43 10.01
N LYS A 200 18.61 -2.63 8.68
CA LYS A 200 18.83 -3.89 7.99
C LYS A 200 17.66 -4.88 8.10
N VAL A 201 16.54 -4.45 8.65
CA VAL A 201 15.30 -5.22 8.76
C VAL A 201 14.30 -4.72 7.72
N ASP A 202 13.66 -5.65 7.02
CA ASP A 202 12.46 -5.43 6.24
C ASP A 202 11.27 -5.54 7.20
N ILE A 203 10.46 -4.49 7.33
CA ILE A 203 9.38 -4.50 8.31
C ILE A 203 8.32 -5.55 7.96
N GLU A 204 8.11 -6.48 8.88
CA GLU A 204 6.94 -7.33 8.93
C GLU A 204 5.82 -6.54 9.61
N TYR A 205 4.79 -6.18 8.84
CA TYR A 205 3.73 -5.33 9.35
C TYR A 205 2.90 -6.13 10.37
N PRO A 206 2.66 -5.60 11.59
CA PRO A 206 1.82 -6.28 12.56
C PRO A 206 0.37 -6.47 12.08
N ASN A 207 -0.11 -5.56 11.22
CA ASN A 207 -1.44 -5.59 10.62
C ASN A 207 -1.33 -5.35 9.11
N PRO A 208 -0.93 -6.37 8.31
CA PRO A 208 -0.65 -6.18 6.88
C PRO A 208 -1.91 -6.06 6.02
N GLY A 209 -3.09 -6.41 6.56
CA GLY A 209 -4.33 -6.56 5.80
C GLY A 209 -4.45 -7.93 5.14
N SER A 210 -5.50 -8.12 4.33
CA SER A 210 -5.74 -9.36 3.58
C SER A 210 -4.89 -9.48 2.32
N SER A 211 -4.38 -8.36 1.79
CA SER A 211 -3.54 -8.31 0.60
C SER A 211 -2.09 -8.03 1.00
N VAL A 212 -1.25 -9.06 0.96
CA VAL A 212 0.16 -8.97 1.36
C VAL A 212 1.06 -9.72 0.37
N GLU A 213 2.12 -9.04 -0.06
CA GLU A 213 3.25 -9.62 -0.78
C GLU A 213 4.43 -9.70 0.17
N THR A 214 5.08 -10.86 0.30
CA THR A 214 6.36 -10.99 1.01
C THR A 214 7.42 -11.42 0.00
N ASN A 215 8.41 -10.55 -0.23
CA ASN A 215 9.38 -10.77 -1.28
C ASN A 215 10.45 -11.80 -0.86
N PRO A 216 10.91 -12.65 -1.79
CA PRO A 216 12.01 -13.57 -1.53
C PRO A 216 13.27 -12.84 -1.03
N GLY A 217 13.90 -13.37 0.02
CA GLY A 217 15.11 -12.77 0.60
C GLY A 217 14.86 -11.63 1.59
N ALA A 218 13.61 -11.29 1.91
CA ALA A 218 13.29 -10.32 2.95
C ALA A 218 13.86 -10.75 4.31
N ASN A 219 14.55 -9.83 4.99
CA ASN A 219 15.01 -10.02 6.37
C ASN A 219 13.95 -9.46 7.32
N LEU A 220 12.88 -10.22 7.53
CA LEU A 220 11.70 -9.76 8.23
C LEU A 220 11.95 -9.54 9.72
N GLY A 221 11.34 -8.48 10.27
CA GLY A 221 11.29 -8.24 11.70
C GLY A 221 10.22 -7.22 12.07
N PRO A 222 9.75 -7.24 13.33
CA PRO A 222 8.68 -6.37 13.78
C PRO A 222 9.19 -4.93 14.00
N PRO A 223 8.31 -3.93 13.94
CA PRO A 223 8.62 -2.61 14.48
C PRO A 223 8.61 -2.66 16.02
N GLN A 224 9.18 -1.64 16.66
CA GLN A 224 9.33 -1.55 18.12
C GLN A 224 8.59 -0.32 18.67
N GLY A 225 7.95 -0.44 19.84
CA GLY A 225 7.19 0.66 20.47
C GLY A 225 5.68 0.57 20.25
N ASN A 226 4.95 1.68 20.41
CA ASN A 226 3.51 1.76 20.18
C ASN A 226 3.19 1.92 18.69
N CYS A 227 3.22 0.80 17.99
CA CYS A 227 3.06 0.72 16.54
C CYS A 227 1.60 0.46 16.10
N GLY A 228 0.61 0.90 16.90
CA GLY A 228 -0.81 0.69 16.60
C GLY A 228 -1.24 -0.79 16.64
N GLY A 229 -0.38 -1.67 17.15
CA GLY A 229 -0.66 -3.09 17.33
C GLY A 229 -1.53 -3.36 18.56
N GLY A 230 -2.84 -3.21 18.42
CA GLY A 230 -3.81 -3.70 19.41
C GLY A 230 -4.03 -5.21 19.24
N SER A 231 -3.63 -6.00 20.24
CA SER A 231 -4.06 -7.38 20.56
C SER A 231 -4.93 -8.12 19.54
N GLY A 232 -4.39 -9.09 18.81
CA GLY A 232 -5.21 -9.89 17.89
C GLY A 232 -4.52 -11.11 17.29
N GLY A 233 -3.97 -12.00 18.13
CA GLY A 233 -3.64 -13.36 17.71
C GLY A 233 -4.83 -13.99 16.96
N GLY A 234 -4.54 -14.56 15.80
CA GLY A 234 -5.52 -15.04 14.83
C GLY A 234 -6.69 -15.78 15.46
N LYS A 235 -7.91 -15.37 15.11
CA LYS A 235 -9.08 -16.23 15.23
C LYS A 235 -8.98 -17.30 14.14
N SER A 236 -8.20 -18.34 14.43
CA SER A 236 -8.46 -19.66 13.85
C SER A 236 -9.91 -20.02 14.18
N ALA A 237 -10.77 -20.02 13.17
CA ALA A 237 -12.07 -20.69 13.22
C ALA A 237 -11.84 -22.21 13.28
N GLY A 238 -11.35 -22.69 14.43
CA GLY A 238 -11.27 -24.10 14.77
C GLY A 238 -12.63 -24.55 15.27
N GLY A 239 -13.42 -25.13 14.37
CA GLY A 239 -14.71 -25.73 14.67
C GLY A 239 -14.61 -26.76 15.79
N LYS A 240 -15.38 -26.55 16.86
CA LYS A 240 -15.67 -27.56 17.87
C LYS A 240 -17.15 -27.95 17.73
N SER A 241 -17.38 -29.21 17.42
CA SER A 241 -18.58 -29.93 17.87
C SER A 241 -18.13 -31.34 18.23
N ALA A 242 -18.03 -31.57 19.54
CA ALA A 242 -18.14 -32.89 20.16
C ALA A 242 -19.51 -33.47 19.76
N GLY A 243 -19.72 -34.76 19.49
CA GLY A 243 -19.19 -35.98 20.11
C GLY A 243 -20.40 -36.81 20.51
N GLY A 244 -20.50 -38.06 20.04
CA GLY A 244 -21.58 -38.98 20.44
C GLY A 244 -21.99 -39.99 19.38
N GLU A 245 -21.25 -41.10 19.29
CA GLU A 245 -21.65 -42.35 18.63
C GLU A 245 -22.99 -42.90 19.16
N SER A 246 -23.80 -43.49 18.26
CA SER A 246 -24.40 -44.82 18.44
C SER A 246 -25.00 -45.33 17.13
N ALA A 247 -24.66 -46.58 16.81
CA ALA A 247 -24.96 -47.30 15.58
C ALA A 247 -26.34 -47.98 15.58
N GLY A 248 -26.86 -48.28 14.38
CA GLY A 248 -27.72 -49.45 14.15
C GLY A 248 -28.88 -49.30 13.14
N GLY A 249 -28.73 -49.89 11.95
CA GLY A 249 -29.75 -50.77 11.35
C GLY A 249 -30.71 -50.24 10.25
N GLU A 250 -30.27 -50.31 8.99
CA GLU A 250 -30.87 -50.85 7.73
C GLU A 250 -32.39 -50.73 7.33
N PRO A 251 -32.72 -50.88 6.00
CA PRO A 251 -33.80 -50.17 5.30
C PRO A 251 -34.91 -51.06 4.70
N GLY A 252 -35.95 -50.45 4.12
CA GLY A 252 -36.96 -51.17 3.32
C GLY A 252 -38.08 -50.32 2.69
N ASP A 253 -38.06 -50.26 1.35
CA ASP A 253 -39.13 -50.24 0.33
C ASP A 253 -40.38 -49.32 0.38
N GLY A 254 -40.72 -48.77 -0.81
CA GLY A 254 -42.06 -48.21 -1.07
C GLY A 254 -42.31 -47.37 -2.34
N ALA A 255 -42.20 -48.00 -3.53
CA ALA A 255 -43.01 -47.87 -4.77
C ALA A 255 -43.41 -46.51 -5.46
N ALA A 256 -43.42 -46.60 -6.80
CA ALA A 256 -43.83 -45.70 -7.91
C ALA A 256 -45.26 -45.10 -7.80
N ILE A 257 -45.78 -44.15 -8.62
CA ILE A 257 -46.13 -44.23 -10.07
C ILE A 257 -46.53 -42.86 -10.71
N SER A 258 -46.13 -42.67 -11.98
CA SER A 258 -46.86 -42.09 -13.15
C SER A 258 -47.14 -40.58 -13.38
N ALA A 259 -46.73 -40.10 -14.57
CA ALA A 259 -47.09 -38.82 -15.23
C ALA A 259 -48.28 -38.98 -16.23
N PRO A 260 -48.80 -37.87 -16.83
CA PRO A 260 -48.79 -37.79 -18.30
C PRO A 260 -48.61 -36.37 -18.92
N ALA A 261 -48.26 -36.34 -20.21
CA ALA A 261 -48.11 -35.16 -21.07
C ALA A 261 -49.37 -34.87 -21.92
N ILE A 262 -49.68 -33.59 -22.18
CA ILE A 262 -50.62 -33.15 -23.25
C ILE A 262 -50.06 -31.96 -24.05
N ARG A 263 -50.19 -32.08 -25.37
CA ARG A 263 -49.78 -31.18 -26.48
C ARG A 263 -50.64 -29.90 -26.59
N GLY A 264 -50.09 -28.84 -27.19
CA GLY A 264 -50.92 -27.72 -27.70
C GLY A 264 -50.23 -26.64 -28.55
N ARG A 265 -50.32 -26.80 -29.88
CA ARG A 265 -50.42 -25.79 -30.97
C ARG A 265 -49.24 -24.86 -31.36
N ARG A 266 -48.96 -24.93 -32.68
CA ARG A 266 -48.20 -24.00 -33.54
C ARG A 266 -48.90 -22.66 -33.72
N VAL A 267 -48.10 -21.62 -33.93
CA VAL A 267 -48.47 -20.35 -34.59
C VAL A 267 -47.60 -20.24 -35.86
N PRO A 268 -48.15 -19.85 -37.03
CA PRO A 268 -47.38 -19.61 -38.25
C PRO A 268 -46.94 -18.14 -38.39
N LEU A 269 -45.84 -17.95 -39.14
CA LEU A 269 -45.22 -16.70 -39.56
C LEU A 269 -46.15 -15.77 -40.35
N ARG A 270 -45.92 -14.46 -40.21
CA ARG A 270 -46.29 -13.42 -41.18
C ARG A 270 -45.16 -12.39 -41.28
N ASP A 271 -44.86 -12.10 -42.54
CA ASP A 271 -44.01 -11.07 -43.18
C ASP A 271 -42.48 -11.16 -43.03
#